data_AF-A0A518CWB8-F1
#
_entry.id   AF-A0A518CWB8-F1
#
_cell.length_a   1.000
_cell.length_b   1.000
_cell.length_c   1.000
_cell.angle_alpha   90.00
_cell.angle_beta   90.00
_cell.angle_gamma   90.00
#
_symmetry.space_group_name_H-M   'P 1'
#
loop_
_entity.id
_entity.type
_entity.pdbx_description
1 polymer ?
#
loop_
_entity_poly.entity_id
_entity_poly.type
_entity_poly.pdbx_seq_one_letter_code
_entity_poly.pdbx_strand_id
1 'polypeptide(L)'
;MSSLSLQGLRPRAANARARSKRRYWWSDLPDDELLTVPLSELGLEIEGSPLEERLRVLCDDLERAGLRFRPYVWLSTDWFCPDGCTGFAIPFFLASKRLMALERKLLFDVEGGTSDECLRLLRHETGHALDNAYRLRRRREFREHFGPVSQRYKASYRANPVSRQFVISLDGWYAQSHPLEDFAETFAVRIGEPRTWRKRYADWAALRKLVYMDELLTEVGESTPALRSTARPESLSRESQTLGEYYVQRRKDYLDEDERADQRLSAVFEARPRRSRRESAAGFLRANRRDLVEAVSNVSRVERYVVDQALREMVRGCRRLSLAADRDDPSTMVRAGALLGVMSHELVTNRSPEFRR
;
A
#
# COMPACT_ATOMS: atom_id res chain seq x y z
N MET A 1 21.14 -36.81 -9.52
CA MET A 1 19.88 -36.49 -10.21
C MET A 1 18.77 -36.31 -9.17
N SER A 2 18.61 -35.11 -8.62
CA SER A 2 17.43 -34.73 -7.84
C SER A 2 17.14 -33.25 -8.12
N SER A 3 16.17 -33.02 -9.03
CA SER A 3 15.69 -31.70 -9.41
C SER A 3 14.72 -31.18 -8.35
N LEU A 4 15.19 -30.29 -7.47
CA LEU A 4 14.32 -29.48 -6.62
C LEU A 4 13.79 -28.28 -7.42
N SER A 5 12.47 -28.19 -7.44
CA SER A 5 11.62 -27.33 -8.24
C SER A 5 11.92 -25.82 -8.10
N LEU A 6 12.22 -25.17 -9.22
CA LEU A 6 12.18 -23.72 -9.43
C LEU A 6 10.71 -23.23 -9.42
N GLN A 7 10.14 -23.00 -8.24
CA GLN A 7 8.82 -22.37 -8.09
C GLN A 7 8.96 -20.97 -7.45
N GLY A 8 9.56 -20.05 -8.21
CA GLY A 8 9.39 -18.61 -8.00
C GLY A 8 8.25 -18.12 -8.90
N LEU A 9 7.20 -17.53 -8.31
CA LEU A 9 6.09 -16.76 -8.91
C LEU A 9 5.42 -17.23 -10.23
N ARG A 10 5.77 -18.37 -10.81
CA ARG A 10 5.09 -18.92 -11.98
C ARG A 10 3.90 -19.76 -11.52
N PRO A 11 2.65 -19.29 -11.69
CA PRO A 11 1.51 -20.17 -11.50
C PRO A 11 1.61 -21.34 -12.48
N ARG A 12 1.40 -22.58 -11.99
CA ARG A 12 1.28 -23.74 -12.87
C ARG A 12 0.06 -23.52 -13.77
N ALA A 13 0.25 -23.58 -15.08
CA ALA A 13 -0.84 -23.57 -16.04
C ALA A 13 -1.71 -24.82 -15.84
N ALA A 14 -2.76 -24.72 -15.01
CA ALA A 14 -3.74 -25.76 -14.79
C ALA A 14 -5.14 -25.15 -14.90
N ASN A 15 -5.86 -25.59 -15.93
CA ASN A 15 -7.29 -25.40 -16.23
C ASN A 15 -8.08 -24.44 -15.32
N ALA A 16 -8.20 -23.18 -15.76
CA ALA A 16 -8.93 -22.10 -15.09
C ALA A 16 -10.45 -22.33 -14.92
N ARG A 17 -11.00 -23.43 -15.45
CA ARG A 17 -12.46 -23.67 -15.52
C ARG A 17 -13.04 -24.57 -14.41
N ALA A 18 -12.23 -25.10 -13.48
CA ALA A 18 -12.72 -26.03 -12.44
C ALA A 18 -12.41 -25.63 -10.98
N ARG A 19 -11.79 -24.47 -10.72
CA ARG A 19 -11.38 -24.08 -9.35
C ARG A 19 -12.45 -23.23 -8.65
N SER A 20 -13.57 -23.86 -8.34
CA SER A 20 -14.62 -23.30 -7.48
C SER A 20 -14.13 -23.20 -6.03
N LYS A 21 -14.05 -21.96 -5.51
CA LYS A 21 -14.04 -21.51 -4.10
C LYS A 21 -13.72 -22.59 -3.06
N ARG A 22 -12.44 -22.72 -2.71
CA ARG A 22 -12.06 -23.38 -1.45
C ARG A 22 -12.69 -22.58 -0.31
N ARG A 23 -13.66 -23.19 0.38
CA ARG A 23 -14.38 -22.57 1.49
C ARG A 23 -13.66 -22.95 2.77
N TYR A 24 -13.05 -21.98 3.43
CA TYR A 24 -12.43 -22.21 4.73
C TYR A 24 -13.51 -22.48 5.78
N TRP A 25 -13.25 -23.39 6.73
CA TRP A 25 -14.21 -23.79 7.77
C TRP A 25 -14.70 -22.60 8.60
N TRP A 26 -13.83 -21.60 8.79
CA TRP A 26 -14.12 -20.38 9.54
C TRP A 26 -14.86 -19.31 8.73
N SER A 27 -15.09 -19.50 7.42
CA SER A 27 -15.62 -18.45 6.53
C SER A 27 -17.00 -17.94 6.95
N ASP A 28 -17.79 -18.82 7.58
CA ASP A 28 -19.16 -18.56 7.99
C ASP A 28 -19.31 -18.31 9.49
N LEU A 29 -18.21 -18.36 10.24
CA LEU A 29 -18.26 -18.06 11.66
C LEU A 29 -18.71 -16.61 11.88
N PRO A 30 -19.52 -16.36 12.92
CA PRO A 30 -19.72 -15.04 13.49
C PRO A 30 -18.37 -14.36 13.79
N ASP A 31 -18.35 -13.03 13.77
CA ASP A 31 -17.09 -12.28 13.98
C ASP A 31 -16.44 -12.60 15.33
N ASP A 32 -17.22 -12.72 16.39
CA ASP A 32 -16.76 -13.04 17.74
C ASP A 32 -16.12 -14.43 17.81
N GLU A 33 -16.69 -15.44 17.15
CA GLU A 33 -16.09 -16.77 17.04
C GLU A 33 -14.84 -16.75 16.16
N LEU A 34 -14.89 -16.08 15.00
CA LEU A 34 -13.75 -15.95 14.09
C LEU A 34 -12.53 -15.27 14.77
N LEU A 35 -12.77 -14.32 15.67
CA LEU A 35 -11.70 -13.65 16.42
C LEU A 35 -10.97 -14.58 17.39
N THR A 36 -11.54 -15.73 17.75
CA THR A 36 -10.86 -16.72 18.60
C THR A 36 -9.94 -17.66 17.85
N VAL A 37 -9.98 -17.66 16.51
CA VAL A 37 -9.19 -18.57 15.67
C VAL A 37 -7.71 -18.14 15.66
N PRO A 38 -6.75 -19.05 15.94
CA PRO A 38 -5.33 -18.79 15.75
C PRO A 38 -4.99 -18.44 14.30
N LEU A 39 -4.11 -17.46 14.09
CA LEU A 39 -3.70 -17.02 12.74
C LEU A 39 -3.13 -18.18 11.91
N SER A 40 -2.31 -19.04 12.53
CA SER A 40 -1.75 -20.25 11.91
C SER A 40 -2.80 -21.30 11.50
N GLU A 41 -3.98 -21.31 12.11
CA GLU A 41 -5.07 -22.26 11.82
C GLU A 41 -6.04 -21.76 10.74
N LEU A 42 -5.87 -20.53 10.25
CA LEU A 42 -6.69 -20.01 9.15
C LEU A 42 -6.49 -20.83 7.85
N GLY A 43 -5.37 -21.55 7.71
CA GLY A 43 -5.11 -22.45 6.58
C GLY A 43 -5.09 -21.72 5.23
N LEU A 44 -4.79 -20.43 5.23
CA LEU A 44 -4.82 -19.57 4.05
C LEU A 44 -3.75 -19.97 3.04
N GLU A 45 -4.14 -19.95 1.78
CA GLU A 45 -3.23 -20.12 0.65
C GLU A 45 -3.37 -18.96 -0.33
N ILE A 46 -2.29 -18.67 -1.05
CA ILE A 46 -2.29 -17.65 -2.11
C ILE A 46 -3.05 -18.16 -3.35
N GLU A 47 -2.90 -19.43 -3.69
CA GLU A 47 -3.57 -20.05 -4.84
C GLU A 47 -5.08 -20.14 -4.59
N GLY A 48 -5.88 -19.70 -5.55
CA GLY A 48 -7.34 -19.58 -5.42
C GLY A 48 -7.82 -18.38 -4.60
N SER A 49 -6.92 -17.52 -4.12
CA SER A 49 -7.25 -16.32 -3.36
C SER A 49 -7.38 -15.07 -4.26
N PRO A 50 -7.92 -13.94 -3.75
CA PRO A 50 -7.89 -12.66 -4.45
C PRO A 50 -6.48 -12.14 -4.81
N LEU A 51 -5.43 -12.64 -4.15
CA LEU A 51 -4.03 -12.26 -4.43
C LEU A 51 -3.48 -12.91 -5.70
N GLU A 52 -3.97 -14.09 -6.09
CA GLU A 52 -3.41 -14.86 -7.22
C GLU A 52 -3.39 -14.03 -8.51
N GLU A 53 -4.51 -13.37 -8.81
CA GLU A 53 -4.64 -12.52 -9.99
C GLU A 53 -3.70 -11.30 -9.93
N ARG A 54 -3.48 -10.74 -8.74
CA ARG A 54 -2.61 -9.56 -8.56
C ARG A 54 -1.15 -9.93 -8.71
N LEU A 55 -0.76 -11.09 -8.20
CA LEU A 55 0.58 -11.65 -8.39
C LEU A 55 0.83 -12.03 -9.85
N ARG A 56 -0.20 -12.49 -10.57
CA ARG A 56 -0.10 -12.72 -12.02
C ARG A 56 0.19 -11.42 -12.77
N VAL A 57 -0.52 -10.34 -12.45
CA VAL A 57 -0.22 -9.01 -13.04
C VAL A 57 1.20 -8.55 -12.69
N LEU A 58 1.65 -8.74 -11.45
CA LEU A 58 3.05 -8.47 -11.08
C LEU A 58 4.03 -9.28 -11.95
N CYS A 59 3.77 -10.57 -12.18
CA CYS A 59 4.59 -11.39 -13.06
C CYS A 59 4.65 -10.83 -14.48
N ASP A 60 3.50 -10.44 -15.04
CA ASP A 60 3.41 -9.84 -16.37
C ASP A 60 4.20 -8.50 -16.43
N ASP A 61 4.18 -7.72 -15.35
CA ASP A 61 4.97 -6.49 -15.23
C ASP A 61 6.47 -6.75 -15.23
N LEU A 62 6.93 -7.77 -14.48
CA LEU A 62 8.33 -8.17 -14.44
C LEU A 62 8.82 -8.74 -15.78
N GLU A 63 7.98 -9.51 -16.47
CA GLU A 63 8.27 -10.04 -17.81
C GLU A 63 8.42 -8.94 -18.83
N ARG A 64 7.49 -7.98 -18.82
CA ARG A 64 7.55 -6.80 -19.69
C ARG A 64 8.76 -5.92 -19.39
N ALA A 65 9.27 -5.93 -18.16
CA ALA A 65 10.50 -5.26 -17.77
C ALA A 65 11.77 -6.06 -18.13
N GLY A 66 11.65 -7.23 -18.78
CA GLY A 66 12.80 -8.06 -19.17
C GLY A 66 13.44 -8.84 -18.02
N LEU A 67 12.80 -8.88 -16.84
CA LEU A 67 13.39 -9.48 -15.64
C LEU A 67 13.12 -10.98 -15.60
N ARG A 68 14.19 -11.77 -15.38
CA ARG A 68 14.08 -13.20 -15.04
C ARG A 68 13.83 -13.43 -13.55
N PHE A 69 14.10 -12.43 -12.72
CA PHE A 69 13.89 -12.49 -11.27
C PHE A 69 12.41 -12.68 -10.95
N ARG A 70 12.13 -13.60 -10.03
CA ARG A 70 10.79 -13.92 -9.53
C ARG A 70 10.87 -14.03 -8.02
N PRO A 71 10.44 -13.00 -7.27
CA PRO A 71 10.44 -13.10 -5.81
C PRO A 71 9.52 -14.24 -5.36
N TYR A 72 9.88 -14.92 -4.27
CA TYR A 72 8.90 -15.75 -3.57
C TYR A 72 8.07 -14.86 -2.65
N VAL A 73 6.85 -15.30 -2.35
CA VAL A 73 5.93 -14.56 -1.47
C VAL A 73 5.40 -15.49 -0.40
N TRP A 74 5.04 -14.93 0.76
CA TRP A 74 4.37 -15.67 1.83
C TRP A 74 3.36 -14.79 2.55
N LEU A 75 2.41 -15.41 3.24
CA LEU A 75 1.44 -14.70 4.07
C LEU A 75 2.04 -14.42 5.45
N SER A 76 1.81 -13.22 5.96
CA SER A 76 2.24 -12.75 7.28
C SER A 76 1.20 -11.76 7.83
N THR A 77 1.52 -11.07 8.92
CA THR A 77 0.71 -10.03 9.56
C THR A 77 0.79 -8.68 8.85
N ASP A 78 1.88 -8.44 8.11
CA ASP A 78 2.13 -7.16 7.42
C ASP A 78 2.89 -7.30 6.07
N TRP A 79 3.05 -6.18 5.36
CA TRP A 79 3.93 -6.03 4.21
C TRP A 79 5.37 -5.78 4.66
N PHE A 80 6.32 -6.62 4.23
CA PHE A 80 7.74 -6.34 4.43
C PHE A 80 8.63 -7.27 3.59
N CYS A 81 9.82 -6.77 3.27
CA CYS A 81 10.91 -7.55 2.70
C CYS A 81 12.12 -7.53 3.67
N PRO A 82 12.38 -8.62 4.43
CA PRO A 82 13.52 -8.66 5.32
C PRO A 82 14.85 -8.56 4.57
N ASP A 83 15.85 -7.92 5.17
CA ASP A 83 17.19 -7.86 4.60
C ASP A 83 17.73 -9.28 4.31
N GLY A 84 18.28 -9.47 3.11
CA GLY A 84 18.79 -10.76 2.67
C GLY A 84 17.73 -11.76 2.21
N CYS A 85 16.44 -11.41 2.24
CA CYS A 85 15.38 -12.20 1.62
C CYS A 85 15.17 -11.77 0.16
N THR A 86 15.01 -12.75 -0.74
CA THR A 86 14.75 -12.49 -2.17
C THR A 86 13.26 -12.67 -2.50
N GLY A 87 12.43 -12.30 -1.53
CA GLY A 87 11.00 -12.43 -1.50
C GLY A 87 10.43 -11.55 -0.38
N PHE A 88 9.12 -11.46 -0.27
CA PHE A 88 8.46 -10.57 0.68
C PHE A 88 7.16 -11.15 1.26
N ALA A 89 6.78 -10.62 2.41
CA ALA A 89 5.56 -10.92 3.14
C ALA A 89 4.38 -10.12 2.61
N ILE A 90 3.19 -10.73 2.65
CA ILE A 90 1.90 -10.12 2.29
C ILE A 90 0.94 -10.30 3.48
N PRO A 91 0.19 -9.26 3.88
CA PRO A 91 -0.80 -9.39 4.94
C PRO A 91 -1.85 -10.46 4.63
N PHE A 92 -2.06 -11.37 5.58
CA PHE A 92 -2.91 -12.55 5.42
C PHE A 92 -4.35 -12.21 5.07
N PHE A 93 -4.87 -11.08 5.57
CA PHE A 93 -6.25 -10.69 5.33
C PHE A 93 -6.55 -10.48 3.84
N LEU A 94 -5.55 -10.15 3.02
CA LEU A 94 -5.71 -9.99 1.56
C LEU A 94 -5.99 -11.31 0.84
N ALA A 95 -5.70 -12.46 1.46
CA ALA A 95 -5.99 -13.77 0.90
C ALA A 95 -7.49 -14.16 1.02
N SER A 96 -8.34 -13.38 1.69
CA SER A 96 -9.77 -13.70 1.82
C SER A 96 -10.67 -12.48 1.86
N LYS A 97 -11.73 -12.48 1.04
CA LYS A 97 -12.76 -11.42 1.07
C LYS A 97 -13.43 -11.28 2.44
N ARG A 98 -13.58 -12.38 3.19
CA ARG A 98 -14.16 -12.39 4.53
C ARG A 98 -13.26 -11.68 5.53
N LEU A 99 -11.94 -11.94 5.47
CA LEU A 99 -10.95 -11.28 6.32
C LEU A 99 -10.77 -9.81 5.94
N MET A 100 -10.73 -9.47 4.65
CA MET A 100 -10.76 -8.07 4.20
C MET A 100 -12.03 -7.33 4.68
N ALA A 101 -13.17 -8.01 4.80
CA ALA A 101 -14.38 -7.41 5.35
C ALA A 101 -14.26 -7.17 6.87
N LEU A 102 -13.64 -8.10 7.60
CA LEU A 102 -13.37 -7.97 9.02
C LEU A 102 -12.35 -6.86 9.31
N GLU A 103 -11.23 -6.83 8.59
CA GLU A 103 -10.20 -5.78 8.64
C GLU A 103 -10.85 -4.40 8.49
N ARG A 104 -11.66 -4.21 7.45
CA ARG A 104 -12.39 -2.98 7.21
C ARG A 104 -13.37 -2.62 8.34
N LYS A 105 -13.96 -3.63 8.97
CA LYS A 105 -14.91 -3.41 10.08
C LYS A 105 -14.18 -2.99 11.36
N LEU A 106 -13.01 -3.56 11.64
CA LEU A 106 -12.29 -3.37 12.89
C LEU A 106 -11.31 -2.20 12.85
N LEU A 107 -10.67 -1.95 11.70
CA LEU A 107 -9.64 -0.93 11.51
C LEU A 107 -10.04 0.18 10.53
N PHE A 108 -11.20 0.07 9.87
CA PHE A 108 -11.75 1.08 8.94
C PHE A 108 -10.96 1.29 7.64
N ASP A 109 -9.80 0.65 7.54
CA ASP A 109 -8.98 0.57 6.34
C ASP A 109 -8.62 -0.89 6.02
N VAL A 110 -8.20 -1.14 4.78
CA VAL A 110 -7.64 -2.41 4.35
C VAL A 110 -6.50 -2.07 3.41
N GLU A 111 -5.29 -2.01 3.93
CA GLU A 111 -4.11 -1.68 3.13
C GLU A 111 -3.91 -2.73 2.02
N GLY A 112 -3.77 -2.27 0.79
CA GLY A 112 -3.78 -3.14 -0.39
C GLY A 112 -5.14 -3.77 -0.68
N GLY A 113 -6.23 -3.27 -0.09
CA GLY A 113 -7.56 -3.82 -0.28
C GLY A 113 -8.07 -3.63 -1.72
N THR A 114 -7.68 -2.53 -2.36
CA THR A 114 -7.98 -2.27 -3.78
C THR A 114 -6.93 -2.88 -4.70
N SER A 115 -7.33 -3.21 -5.94
CA SER A 115 -6.40 -3.83 -6.91
C SER A 115 -5.20 -2.95 -7.21
N ASP A 116 -5.43 -1.65 -7.40
CA ASP A 116 -4.38 -0.69 -7.73
C ASP A 116 -3.36 -0.52 -6.59
N GLU A 117 -3.85 -0.31 -5.37
CA GLU A 117 -3.02 -0.13 -4.18
C GLU A 117 -2.19 -1.39 -3.88
N CYS A 118 -2.79 -2.57 -3.97
CA CYS A 118 -2.04 -3.82 -3.79
C CYS A 118 -0.98 -4.02 -4.85
N LEU A 119 -1.26 -3.67 -6.11
CA LEU A 119 -0.23 -3.73 -7.15
C LEU A 119 0.91 -2.74 -6.88
N ARG A 120 0.62 -1.55 -6.34
CA ARG A 120 1.66 -0.61 -5.90
C ARG A 120 2.53 -1.21 -4.78
N LEU A 121 1.92 -1.79 -3.74
CA LEU A 121 2.61 -2.47 -2.64
C LEU A 121 3.42 -3.70 -3.11
N LEU A 122 2.84 -4.56 -3.94
CA LEU A 122 3.51 -5.72 -4.53
C LEU A 122 4.76 -5.33 -5.33
N ARG A 123 4.66 -4.27 -6.13
CA ARG A 123 5.79 -3.76 -6.91
C ARG A 123 6.84 -3.13 -6.01
N HIS A 124 6.42 -2.38 -5.00
CA HIS A 124 7.30 -1.78 -3.99
C HIS A 124 8.13 -2.86 -3.29
N GLU A 125 7.49 -3.88 -2.71
CA GLU A 125 8.18 -4.98 -2.02
C GLU A 125 9.06 -5.81 -2.98
N THR A 126 8.65 -5.92 -4.24
CA THR A 126 9.50 -6.53 -5.28
C THR A 126 10.78 -5.72 -5.52
N GLY A 127 10.73 -4.40 -5.39
CA GLY A 127 11.92 -3.53 -5.45
C GLY A 127 12.93 -3.91 -4.36
N HIS A 128 12.49 -4.01 -3.11
CA HIS A 128 13.34 -4.45 -2.00
C HIS A 128 13.91 -5.87 -2.23
N ALA A 129 13.07 -6.80 -2.67
CA ALA A 129 13.50 -8.17 -2.96
C ALA A 129 14.53 -8.23 -4.11
N LEU A 130 14.39 -7.37 -5.12
CA LEU A 130 15.32 -7.24 -6.24
C LEU A 130 16.66 -6.65 -5.77
N ASP A 131 16.62 -5.60 -4.95
CA ASP A 131 17.81 -5.03 -4.32
C ASP A 131 18.60 -6.08 -3.52
N ASN A 132 17.91 -6.86 -2.69
CA ASN A 132 18.50 -7.97 -1.96
C ASN A 132 19.16 -8.99 -2.90
N ALA A 133 18.44 -9.41 -3.93
CA ALA A 133 18.87 -10.44 -4.86
C ALA A 133 20.12 -10.06 -5.67
N TYR A 134 20.24 -8.80 -6.08
CA TYR A 134 21.33 -8.31 -6.93
C TYR A 134 22.33 -7.41 -6.20
N ARG A 135 22.14 -7.19 -4.90
CA ARG A 135 22.96 -6.33 -4.04
C ARG A 135 23.07 -4.90 -4.57
N LEU A 136 21.97 -4.35 -5.08
CA LEU A 136 21.94 -3.10 -5.84
C LEU A 136 22.40 -1.90 -5.00
N ARG A 137 22.02 -1.86 -3.72
CA ARG A 137 22.41 -0.83 -2.75
C ARG A 137 23.90 -0.72 -2.46
N ARG A 138 24.72 -1.69 -2.91
CA ARG A 138 26.18 -1.62 -2.79
C ARG A 138 26.83 -0.83 -3.93
N ARG A 139 26.09 -0.58 -5.02
CA ARG A 139 26.60 0.13 -6.18
C ARG A 139 26.81 1.61 -5.89
N ARG A 140 27.77 2.23 -6.58
CA ARG A 140 28.08 3.66 -6.40
C ARG A 140 26.92 4.51 -6.93
N GLU A 141 26.40 4.14 -8.10
CA GLU A 141 25.31 4.82 -8.79
C GLU A 141 24.02 4.80 -7.95
N PHE A 142 23.74 3.71 -7.23
CA PHE A 142 22.63 3.68 -6.29
C PHE A 142 22.73 4.83 -5.28
N ARG A 143 23.90 4.99 -4.66
CA ARG A 143 24.13 6.04 -3.66
C ARG A 143 24.05 7.44 -4.26
N GLU A 144 24.52 7.62 -5.48
CA GLU A 144 24.45 8.89 -6.21
C GLU A 144 23.00 9.30 -6.50
N HIS A 145 22.11 8.35 -6.77
CA HIS A 145 20.71 8.62 -7.10
C HIS A 145 19.77 8.69 -5.88
N PHE A 146 19.94 7.80 -4.90
CA PHE A 146 19.01 7.62 -3.78
C PHE A 146 19.58 8.07 -2.43
N GLY A 147 20.90 8.16 -2.31
CA GLY A 147 21.59 8.49 -1.05
C GLY A 147 22.11 7.26 -0.28
N PRO A 148 22.68 7.49 0.92
CA PRO A 148 23.35 6.45 1.69
C PRO A 148 22.38 5.55 2.44
N VAL A 149 22.41 4.24 2.16
CA VAL A 149 21.58 3.24 2.86
C VAL A 149 21.93 3.03 4.33
N SER A 150 23.06 3.56 4.80
CA SER A 150 23.44 3.58 6.22
C SER A 150 22.66 4.64 7.02
N GLN A 151 21.83 5.44 6.37
CA GLN A 151 20.93 6.34 7.05
C GLN A 151 20.03 5.53 8.00
N ARG A 152 19.89 5.99 9.25
CA ARG A 152 19.01 5.33 10.20
C ARG A 152 17.55 5.56 9.79
N TYR A 153 16.76 4.50 9.84
CA TYR A 153 15.30 4.64 9.80
C TYR A 153 14.85 5.49 10.97
N LYS A 154 14.03 6.49 10.66
CA LYS A 154 13.43 7.34 11.67
C LYS A 154 12.08 6.74 12.04
N ALA A 155 11.76 6.73 13.33
CA ALA A 155 10.47 6.27 13.83
C ALA A 155 9.32 7.09 13.24
N SER A 156 9.56 8.36 12.91
CA SER A 156 8.69 9.17 12.06
C SER A 156 9.51 9.99 11.06
N TYR A 157 8.97 10.26 9.88
CA TYR A 157 9.60 11.15 8.90
C TYR A 157 8.70 12.31 8.49
N ARG A 158 9.39 13.35 8.01
CA ARG A 158 8.79 14.59 7.60
C ARG A 158 8.76 14.72 6.08
N ALA A 159 7.63 14.38 5.46
CA ALA A 159 7.44 14.54 4.03
C ALA A 159 7.41 16.03 3.62
N ASN A 160 8.06 16.36 2.50
CA ASN A 160 7.85 17.58 1.75
C ASN A 160 6.93 17.26 0.55
N PRO A 161 5.62 17.55 0.64
CA PRO A 161 4.67 17.09 -0.34
C PRO A 161 4.85 17.71 -1.73
N VAL A 162 5.46 18.89 -1.82
CA VAL A 162 5.70 19.60 -3.09
C VAL A 162 7.06 19.27 -3.71
N SER A 163 7.83 18.35 -3.10
CA SER A 163 9.13 17.94 -3.63
C SER A 163 8.97 17.18 -4.95
N ARG A 164 9.64 17.68 -5.99
CA ARG A 164 9.75 17.02 -7.30
C ARG A 164 11.00 16.13 -7.43
N GLN A 165 11.69 15.87 -6.31
CA GLN A 165 12.88 15.02 -6.28
C GLN A 165 12.57 13.53 -6.17
N PHE A 166 11.35 13.19 -5.78
CA PHE A 166 10.90 11.83 -5.51
C PHE A 166 9.74 11.46 -6.42
N VAL A 167 9.61 10.17 -6.72
CA VAL A 167 8.40 9.67 -7.35
C VAL A 167 7.27 9.60 -6.33
N ILE A 168 6.03 9.45 -6.81
CA ILE A 168 4.85 9.23 -5.98
C ILE A 168 4.19 7.93 -6.43
N SER A 169 4.32 6.88 -5.63
CA SER A 169 3.64 5.59 -5.81
C SER A 169 2.72 5.30 -4.61
N LEU A 170 3.29 5.04 -3.43
CA LEU A 170 2.54 4.89 -2.19
C LEU A 170 2.14 6.25 -1.61
N ASP A 171 1.11 6.24 -0.78
CA ASP A 171 0.62 7.45 -0.12
C ASP A 171 1.64 7.93 0.93
N GLY A 172 1.48 9.14 1.46
CA GLY A 172 2.39 9.68 2.48
C GLY A 172 3.72 10.21 1.97
N TRP A 173 3.95 10.23 0.65
CA TRP A 173 5.26 10.54 0.06
C TRP A 173 6.36 9.59 0.54
N TYR A 174 6.03 8.30 0.60
CA TYR A 174 6.84 7.25 1.24
C TYR A 174 8.28 7.15 0.72
N ALA A 175 8.51 7.51 -0.54
CA ALA A 175 9.85 7.64 -1.14
C ALA A 175 10.80 8.58 -0.36
N GLN A 176 10.28 9.51 0.45
CA GLN A 176 11.07 10.44 1.24
C GLN A 176 11.51 9.88 2.60
N SER A 177 10.97 8.73 3.00
CA SER A 177 11.23 8.16 4.32
C SER A 177 12.66 7.63 4.49
N HIS A 178 13.22 7.06 3.41
CA HIS A 178 14.56 6.48 3.40
C HIS A 178 15.06 6.20 1.96
N PRO A 179 16.38 6.20 1.70
CA PRO A 179 16.93 5.84 0.39
C PRO A 179 16.48 4.48 -0.19
N LEU A 180 16.26 3.47 0.66
CA LEU A 180 15.73 2.18 0.21
C LEU A 180 14.27 2.28 -0.24
N GLU A 181 13.46 3.13 0.41
CA GLU A 181 12.07 3.36 0.00
C GLU A 181 11.98 4.18 -1.27
N ASP A 182 12.85 5.18 -1.44
CA ASP A 182 12.98 5.94 -2.68
C ASP A 182 13.30 5.02 -3.88
N PHE A 183 14.20 4.06 -3.66
CA PHE A 183 14.50 3.04 -4.66
C PHE A 183 13.30 2.14 -4.97
N ALA A 184 12.65 1.58 -3.94
CA ALA A 184 11.51 0.69 -4.11
C ALA A 184 10.31 1.38 -4.78
N GLU A 185 10.01 2.62 -4.41
CA GLU A 185 9.00 3.46 -5.04
C GLU A 185 9.35 3.78 -6.50
N THR A 186 10.62 4.13 -6.78
CA THR A 186 11.10 4.39 -8.15
C THR A 186 10.98 3.15 -9.03
N PHE A 187 11.34 1.98 -8.49
CA PHE A 187 11.16 0.70 -9.16
C PHE A 187 9.68 0.44 -9.45
N ALA A 188 8.81 0.62 -8.46
CA ALA A 188 7.37 0.38 -8.59
C ALA A 188 6.73 1.25 -9.68
N VAL A 189 7.06 2.54 -9.72
CA VAL A 189 6.61 3.45 -10.79
C VAL A 189 7.14 3.01 -12.14
N ARG A 190 8.43 2.66 -12.25
CA ARG A 190 9.03 2.26 -13.53
C ARG A 190 8.32 1.05 -14.14
N ILE A 191 8.03 0.00 -13.36
CA ILE A 191 7.42 -1.23 -13.90
C ILE A 191 5.89 -1.14 -14.05
N GLY A 192 5.23 -0.36 -13.18
CA GLY A 192 3.77 -0.19 -13.19
C GLY A 192 3.27 0.77 -14.28
N GLU A 193 4.08 1.77 -14.65
CA GLU A 193 3.69 2.82 -15.60
C GLU A 193 4.63 2.91 -16.82
N PRO A 194 4.96 1.80 -17.51
CA PRO A 194 6.08 1.73 -18.46
C PRO A 194 5.97 2.69 -19.65
N ARG A 195 4.75 3.14 -19.99
CA ARG A 195 4.49 4.04 -21.13
C ARG A 195 4.35 5.51 -20.74
N THR A 196 4.10 5.81 -19.47
CA THR A 196 3.64 7.14 -19.03
C THR A 196 4.61 7.82 -18.08
N TRP A 197 5.50 7.09 -17.41
CA TRP A 197 6.40 7.67 -16.41
C TRP A 197 7.25 8.82 -16.96
N ARG A 198 7.77 8.71 -18.20
CA ARG A 198 8.56 9.78 -18.84
C ARG A 198 7.77 11.08 -18.96
N LYS A 199 6.51 11.00 -19.39
CA LYS A 199 5.63 12.15 -19.52
C LYS A 199 5.22 12.71 -18.15
N ARG A 200 4.90 11.82 -17.21
CA ARG A 200 4.45 12.19 -15.85
C ARG A 200 5.52 12.95 -15.07
N TYR A 201 6.79 12.56 -15.23
CA TYR A 201 7.91 13.11 -14.47
C TYR A 201 8.83 14.01 -15.32
N ALA A 202 8.41 14.45 -16.52
CA ALA A 202 9.25 15.19 -17.47
C ALA A 202 9.96 16.41 -16.83
N ASP A 203 9.24 17.16 -16.01
CA ASP A 203 9.73 18.38 -15.34
C ASP A 203 10.17 18.13 -13.88
N TRP A 204 10.36 16.86 -13.50
CA TRP A 204 10.70 16.46 -12.13
C TRP A 204 12.16 16.01 -12.05
N ALA A 205 12.85 16.40 -10.98
CA ALA A 205 14.21 15.91 -10.73
C ALA A 205 14.25 14.39 -10.51
N ALA A 206 13.13 13.79 -10.07
CA ALA A 206 12.93 12.34 -9.98
C ALA A 206 13.12 11.59 -11.31
N LEU A 207 12.97 12.28 -12.47
CA LEU A 207 13.15 11.67 -13.78
C LEU A 207 14.53 11.02 -13.94
N ARG A 208 15.57 11.61 -13.36
CA ARG A 208 16.93 11.04 -13.39
C ARG A 208 17.00 9.67 -12.74
N LYS A 209 16.27 9.46 -11.63
CA LYS A 209 16.21 8.16 -10.94
C LYS A 209 15.44 7.12 -11.77
N LEU A 210 14.39 7.55 -12.47
CA LEU A 210 13.62 6.67 -13.36
C LEU A 210 14.40 6.26 -14.60
N VAL A 211 15.20 7.17 -15.18
CA VAL A 211 16.12 6.84 -16.27
C VAL A 211 17.19 5.85 -15.80
N TYR A 212 17.83 6.11 -14.66
CA TYR A 212 18.76 5.17 -14.04
C TYR A 212 18.12 3.80 -13.78
N MET A 213 16.90 3.77 -13.26
CA MET A 213 16.15 2.54 -13.03
C MET A 213 15.91 1.78 -14.34
N ASP A 214 15.58 2.48 -15.43
CA ASP A 214 15.37 1.87 -16.76
C ASP A 214 16.62 1.14 -17.28
N GLU A 215 17.77 1.80 -17.17
CA GLU A 215 19.08 1.25 -17.52
C GLU A 215 19.44 0.07 -16.63
N LEU A 216 19.24 0.22 -15.31
CA LEU A 216 19.52 -0.81 -14.31
C LEU A 216 18.71 -2.08 -14.55
N LEU A 217 17.41 -1.97 -14.86
CA LEU A 217 16.58 -3.14 -15.11
C LEU A 217 16.98 -3.91 -16.36
N THR A 218 17.53 -3.23 -17.37
CA THR A 218 18.09 -3.87 -18.57
C THR A 218 19.30 -4.72 -18.19
N GLU A 219 20.26 -4.16 -17.45
CA GLU A 219 21.45 -4.90 -16.97
C GLU A 219 21.08 -6.08 -16.06
N VAL A 220 20.12 -5.86 -15.15
CA VAL A 220 19.62 -6.89 -14.24
C VAL A 220 18.92 -8.03 -15.00
N GLY A 221 18.21 -7.72 -16.09
CA GLY A 221 17.57 -8.72 -16.96
C GLY A 221 18.56 -9.71 -17.57
N GLU A 222 19.75 -9.24 -17.92
CA GLU A 222 20.83 -10.04 -18.51
C GLU A 222 21.65 -10.80 -17.45
N SER A 223 21.63 -10.32 -16.21
CA SER A 223 22.41 -10.85 -15.09
C SER A 223 21.69 -11.96 -14.31
N THR A 224 22.43 -12.68 -13.46
CA THR A 224 21.85 -13.64 -12.51
C THR A 224 21.88 -13.08 -11.08
N PRO A 225 20.89 -13.38 -10.23
CA PRO A 225 20.90 -12.96 -8.82
C PRO A 225 22.16 -13.42 -8.08
N ALA A 226 22.79 -12.50 -7.36
CA ALA A 226 23.94 -12.78 -6.49
C ALA A 226 23.54 -13.46 -5.16
N LEU A 227 22.29 -13.28 -4.75
CA LEU A 227 21.68 -13.94 -3.60
C LEU A 227 20.43 -14.69 -4.04
N ARG A 228 20.22 -15.87 -3.47
CA ARG A 228 19.00 -16.65 -3.61
C ARG A 228 18.62 -17.14 -2.21
N SER A 229 17.58 -16.55 -1.64
CA SER A 229 17.01 -16.97 -0.36
C SER A 229 15.63 -17.56 -0.58
N THR A 230 15.19 -18.38 0.36
CA THR A 230 13.79 -18.87 0.44
C THR A 230 13.24 -18.74 1.86
N ALA A 231 13.93 -17.97 2.72
CA ALA A 231 13.54 -17.77 4.10
C ALA A 231 12.20 -17.02 4.18
N ARG A 232 11.30 -17.46 5.05
CA ARG A 232 10.00 -16.83 5.26
C ARG A 232 9.83 -16.42 6.73
N PRO A 233 10.55 -15.38 7.21
CA PRO A 233 10.38 -14.87 8.56
C PRO A 233 8.92 -14.49 8.82
N GLU A 234 8.47 -14.67 10.07
CA GLU A 234 7.11 -14.27 10.50
C GLU A 234 6.01 -14.82 9.57
N SER A 235 6.20 -16.06 9.10
CA SER A 235 5.19 -16.74 8.29
C SER A 235 3.93 -16.96 9.11
N LEU A 236 2.77 -16.67 8.52
CA LEU A 236 1.46 -16.85 9.15
C LEU A 236 1.27 -18.24 9.77
N SER A 237 1.79 -19.29 9.12
CA SER A 237 1.71 -20.68 9.60
C SER A 237 2.45 -20.93 10.93
N ARG A 238 3.22 -19.94 11.42
CA ARG A 238 3.96 -19.98 12.69
C ARG A 238 3.41 -18.97 13.70
N GLU A 239 2.40 -18.19 13.33
CA GLU A 239 1.77 -17.20 14.20
C GLU A 239 0.76 -17.88 15.12
N SER A 240 1.08 -17.95 16.41
CA SER A 240 0.22 -18.55 17.43
C SER A 240 -0.84 -17.58 17.96
N GLN A 241 -0.70 -16.30 17.69
CA GLN A 241 -1.66 -15.27 18.10
C GLN A 241 -3.04 -15.55 17.47
N THR A 242 -4.09 -15.33 18.23
CA THR A 242 -5.47 -15.33 17.71
C THR A 242 -5.76 -14.10 16.88
N LEU A 243 -6.73 -14.19 15.97
CA LEU A 243 -7.15 -13.06 15.16
C LEU A 243 -7.62 -11.87 16.03
N GLY A 244 -8.25 -12.13 17.17
CA GLY A 244 -8.67 -11.14 18.14
C GLY A 244 -7.50 -10.42 18.81
N GLU A 245 -6.52 -11.15 19.30
CA GLU A 245 -5.30 -10.58 19.88
C GLU A 245 -4.54 -9.72 18.86
N TYR A 246 -4.47 -10.17 17.61
CA TYR A 246 -3.89 -9.42 16.50
C TYR A 246 -4.57 -8.05 16.33
N TYR A 247 -5.89 -8.02 16.29
CA TYR A 247 -6.64 -6.76 16.15
C TYR A 247 -6.57 -5.88 17.40
N VAL A 248 -6.46 -6.45 18.60
CA VAL A 248 -6.23 -5.67 19.83
C VAL A 248 -4.88 -4.96 19.77
N GLN A 249 -3.84 -5.65 19.30
CA GLN A 249 -2.51 -5.06 19.14
C GLN A 249 -2.53 -3.96 18.06
N ARG A 250 -3.02 -4.29 16.86
CA ARG A 250 -3.05 -3.36 15.71
C ARG A 250 -3.89 -2.11 15.98
N ARG A 251 -4.92 -2.19 16.83
CA ARG A 251 -5.74 -1.03 17.23
C ARG A 251 -5.01 -0.04 18.15
N LYS A 252 -4.09 -0.50 19.00
CA LYS A 252 -3.31 0.40 19.86
C LYS A 252 -2.46 1.33 19.01
N ASP A 253 -1.80 0.75 18.00
CA ASP A 253 -0.96 1.50 17.07
C ASP A 253 -1.79 2.50 16.23
N TYR A 254 -3.04 2.15 15.88
CA TYR A 254 -3.96 2.98 15.10
C TYR A 254 -4.63 4.15 15.86
N LEU A 255 -4.81 4.06 17.19
CA LEU A 255 -5.58 5.07 17.95
C LEU A 255 -4.73 6.25 18.44
N ASP A 256 -3.43 6.07 18.58
CA ASP A 256 -2.51 7.13 19.04
C ASP A 256 -2.27 8.22 17.96
N GLU A 257 -2.71 8.01 16.72
CA GLU A 257 -2.26 8.81 15.58
C GLU A 257 -3.04 10.11 15.32
N ASP A 258 -4.33 10.28 15.71
CA ASP A 258 -5.14 11.26 14.97
C ASP A 258 -6.35 11.93 15.68
N GLU A 259 -6.19 12.40 16.92
CA GLU A 259 -7.28 13.08 17.66
C GLU A 259 -7.68 14.46 17.07
N ARG A 260 -6.73 15.19 16.47
CA ARG A 260 -6.98 16.53 15.91
C ARG A 260 -7.73 16.50 14.58
N ALA A 261 -7.39 15.57 13.70
CA ALA A 261 -8.11 15.38 12.44
C ALA A 261 -9.58 14.99 12.71
N ASP A 262 -9.79 14.16 13.74
CA ASP A 262 -11.12 13.68 14.12
C ASP A 262 -12.09 14.76 14.56
N GLN A 263 -11.61 15.70 15.38
CA GLN A 263 -12.43 16.81 15.85
C GLN A 263 -12.92 17.67 14.68
N ARG A 264 -12.08 17.90 13.68
CA ARG A 264 -12.44 18.70 12.49
C ARG A 264 -13.39 17.96 11.57
N LEU A 265 -13.18 16.66 11.36
CA LEU A 265 -14.12 15.85 10.60
C LEU A 265 -15.51 15.84 11.25
N SER A 266 -15.55 15.74 12.58
CA SER A 266 -16.80 15.80 13.37
C SER A 266 -17.47 17.18 13.36
N ALA A 267 -16.72 18.25 13.08
CA ALA A 267 -17.29 19.60 12.91
C ALA A 267 -17.98 19.79 11.55
N VAL A 268 -17.61 19.00 10.53
CA VAL A 268 -18.17 19.08 9.18
C VAL A 268 -19.25 18.02 8.94
N PHE A 269 -19.06 16.82 9.49
CA PHE A 269 -19.95 15.68 9.30
C PHE A 269 -20.53 15.21 10.62
N GLU A 270 -21.80 14.83 10.63
CA GLU A 270 -22.49 14.41 11.84
C GLU A 270 -22.23 12.93 12.14
N ALA A 271 -22.19 12.56 13.43
CA ALA A 271 -22.13 11.16 13.83
C ALA A 271 -23.33 10.38 13.28
N ARG A 272 -23.10 9.26 12.60
CA ARG A 272 -24.17 8.45 12.00
C ARG A 272 -24.77 7.50 13.04
N PRO A 273 -26.08 7.59 13.37
CA PRO A 273 -26.73 6.57 14.17
C PRO A 273 -26.67 5.21 13.47
N ARG A 274 -26.44 4.12 14.21
CA ARG A 274 -26.26 2.74 13.70
C ARG A 274 -27.35 2.23 12.75
N ARG A 275 -28.54 2.86 12.71
CA ARG A 275 -29.69 2.52 11.84
C ARG A 275 -30.10 3.62 10.85
N SER A 276 -29.25 4.62 10.62
CA SER A 276 -29.58 5.76 9.74
C SER A 276 -29.41 5.43 8.26
N ARG A 277 -30.43 5.77 7.45
CA ARG A 277 -30.40 5.74 5.96
C ARG A 277 -29.60 6.89 5.33
N ARG A 278 -29.06 7.81 6.15
CA ARG A 278 -28.20 8.90 5.67
C ARG A 278 -26.95 8.36 4.97
N GLU A 279 -26.46 9.10 3.97
CA GLU A 279 -25.23 8.75 3.27
C GLU A 279 -24.05 8.78 4.24
N SER A 280 -23.12 7.84 4.12
CA SER A 280 -21.84 7.96 4.83
C SER A 280 -21.05 9.16 4.29
N ALA A 281 -20.42 9.94 5.15
CA ALA A 281 -19.53 11.04 4.76
C ALA A 281 -18.41 10.55 3.83
N ALA A 282 -17.83 9.38 4.13
CA ALA A 282 -16.83 8.75 3.27
C ALA A 282 -17.36 8.34 1.88
N GLY A 283 -18.66 8.05 1.76
CA GLY A 283 -19.32 7.75 0.49
C GLY A 283 -19.53 9.03 -0.32
N PHE A 284 -20.07 10.06 0.34
CA PHE A 284 -20.28 11.39 -0.21
C PHE A 284 -18.97 12.00 -0.74
N LEU A 285 -17.89 11.95 0.04
CA LEU A 285 -16.58 12.46 -0.37
C LEU A 285 -16.00 11.72 -1.58
N ARG A 286 -16.21 10.40 -1.68
CA ARG A 286 -15.78 9.61 -2.86
C ARG A 286 -16.58 9.96 -4.11
N ALA A 287 -17.89 10.10 -3.96
CA ALA A 287 -18.78 10.44 -5.07
C ALA A 287 -18.42 11.80 -5.67
N ASN A 288 -18.06 12.77 -4.82
CA ASN A 288 -17.71 14.14 -5.20
C ASN A 288 -16.20 14.39 -5.37
N ARG A 289 -15.38 13.33 -5.44
CA ARG A 289 -13.90 13.43 -5.43
C ARG A 289 -13.35 14.37 -6.50
N ARG A 290 -13.82 14.21 -7.75
CA ARG A 290 -13.31 14.99 -8.88
C ARG A 290 -13.53 16.48 -8.64
N ASP A 291 -14.77 16.85 -8.29
CA ASP A 291 -15.17 18.25 -8.13
C ASP A 291 -14.48 18.89 -6.92
N LEU A 292 -14.38 18.16 -5.80
CA LEU A 292 -13.65 18.62 -4.62
C LEU A 292 -12.16 18.86 -4.90
N VAL A 293 -11.49 17.89 -5.51
CA VAL A 293 -10.05 18.00 -5.82
C VAL A 293 -9.80 19.14 -6.81
N GLU A 294 -10.61 19.24 -7.86
CA GLU A 294 -10.48 20.30 -8.86
C GLU A 294 -10.72 21.69 -8.26
N ALA A 295 -11.81 21.88 -7.52
CA ALA A 295 -12.15 23.16 -6.90
C ALA A 295 -11.08 23.62 -5.91
N VAL A 296 -10.65 22.74 -5.01
CA VAL A 296 -9.64 23.10 -3.99
C VAL A 296 -8.28 23.36 -4.62
N SER A 297 -7.84 22.56 -5.59
CA SER A 297 -6.54 22.77 -6.25
C SER A 297 -6.48 24.10 -6.99
N ASN A 298 -7.57 24.50 -7.65
CA ASN A 298 -7.63 25.76 -8.40
C ASN A 298 -7.56 26.99 -7.48
N VAL A 299 -8.15 26.92 -6.28
CA VAL A 299 -8.22 28.05 -5.33
C VAL A 299 -6.99 28.12 -4.42
N SER A 300 -6.50 26.97 -3.94
CA SER A 300 -5.40 26.90 -2.96
C SER A 300 -3.99 27.04 -3.56
N ARG A 301 -3.85 26.91 -4.89
CA ARG A 301 -2.56 26.73 -5.59
C ARG A 301 -1.75 25.51 -5.10
N VAL A 302 -2.38 24.62 -4.34
CA VAL A 302 -1.77 23.34 -3.94
C VAL A 302 -1.87 22.37 -5.10
N GLU A 303 -0.80 21.61 -5.33
CA GLU A 303 -0.74 20.63 -6.41
C GLU A 303 -1.84 19.56 -6.26
N ARG A 304 -2.52 19.20 -7.37
CA ARG A 304 -3.70 18.32 -7.37
C ARG A 304 -3.50 16.99 -6.63
N TYR A 305 -2.31 16.41 -6.70
CA TYR A 305 -2.02 15.14 -6.03
C TYR A 305 -1.97 15.29 -4.50
N VAL A 306 -1.55 16.45 -3.97
CA VAL A 306 -1.53 16.72 -2.53
C VAL A 306 -2.97 16.84 -2.01
N VAL A 307 -3.82 17.54 -2.76
CA VAL A 307 -5.25 17.65 -2.46
C VAL A 307 -5.94 16.28 -2.51
N ASP A 308 -5.63 15.46 -3.52
CA ASP A 308 -6.17 14.10 -3.61
C ASP A 308 -5.78 13.23 -2.40
N GLN A 309 -4.55 13.37 -1.91
CA GLN A 309 -4.08 12.65 -0.73
C GLN A 309 -4.80 13.11 0.55
N ALA A 310 -4.95 14.42 0.76
CA ALA A 310 -5.74 14.96 1.88
C ALA A 310 -7.18 14.43 1.87
N LEU A 311 -7.80 14.34 0.67
CA LEU A 311 -9.14 13.78 0.54
C LEU A 311 -9.19 12.30 0.93
N ARG A 312 -8.16 11.50 0.61
CA ARG A 312 -8.09 10.09 1.06
C ARG A 312 -8.00 9.98 2.58
N GLU A 313 -7.22 10.85 3.22
CA GLU A 313 -7.12 10.94 4.68
C GLU A 313 -8.46 11.32 5.31
N MET A 314 -9.15 12.35 4.79
CA MET A 314 -10.51 12.71 5.21
C MET A 314 -11.47 11.52 5.10
N VAL A 315 -11.43 10.82 3.97
CA VAL A 315 -12.26 9.67 3.69
C VAL A 315 -12.00 8.51 4.67
N ARG A 316 -10.74 8.29 5.07
CA ARG A 316 -10.34 7.30 6.10
C ARG A 316 -10.87 7.71 7.47
N GLY A 317 -10.62 8.95 7.90
CA GLY A 317 -11.12 9.47 9.17
C GLY A 317 -12.65 9.43 9.28
N CYS A 318 -13.38 9.81 8.23
CA CYS A 318 -14.84 9.72 8.19
C CYS A 318 -15.37 8.28 8.36
N ARG A 319 -14.66 7.27 7.84
CA ARG A 319 -15.02 5.85 8.08
C ARG A 319 -14.80 5.48 9.54
N ARG A 320 -13.64 5.85 10.09
CA ARG A 320 -13.24 5.55 11.47
C ARG A 320 -14.22 6.12 12.49
N LEU A 321 -14.60 7.38 12.31
CA LEU A 321 -15.57 8.07 13.16
C LEU A 321 -17.03 7.72 12.84
N SER A 322 -17.28 6.89 11.80
CA SER A 322 -18.64 6.55 11.36
C SER A 322 -19.52 7.78 11.11
N LEU A 323 -19.01 8.75 10.35
CA LEU A 323 -19.69 10.02 10.07
C LEU A 323 -20.65 9.91 8.88
N ALA A 324 -21.72 10.71 8.89
CA ALA A 324 -22.70 10.88 7.84
C ALA A 324 -22.63 12.28 7.20
N ALA A 325 -22.92 12.33 5.91
CA ALA A 325 -23.12 13.59 5.20
C ALA A 325 -24.61 13.87 5.04
N ASP A 326 -24.99 15.14 5.17
CA ASP A 326 -26.29 15.62 4.74
C ASP A 326 -26.16 16.11 3.29
N ARG A 327 -26.70 15.32 2.36
CA ARG A 327 -26.62 15.57 0.91
C ARG A 327 -27.67 16.59 0.45
N ASP A 328 -28.71 16.81 1.25
CA ASP A 328 -29.76 17.76 0.93
C ASP A 328 -29.40 19.17 1.43
N ASP A 329 -28.35 19.30 2.25
CA ASP A 329 -27.75 20.56 2.67
C ASP A 329 -26.57 20.95 1.73
N PRO A 330 -26.73 21.96 0.85
CA PRO A 330 -25.66 22.42 -0.04
C PRO A 330 -24.42 22.92 0.72
N SER A 331 -24.56 23.31 1.99
CA SER A 331 -23.45 23.76 2.82
C SER A 331 -22.49 22.61 3.15
N THR A 332 -22.93 21.34 3.11
CA THR A 332 -22.06 20.18 3.34
C THR A 332 -20.92 20.11 2.33
N MET A 333 -21.20 20.36 1.05
CA MET A 333 -20.18 20.35 0.00
C MET A 333 -19.17 21.50 0.20
N VAL A 334 -19.66 22.69 0.57
CA VAL A 334 -18.82 23.86 0.85
C VAL A 334 -17.93 23.61 2.06
N ARG A 335 -18.49 23.12 3.16
CA ARG A 335 -17.75 22.80 4.39
C ARG A 335 -16.73 21.67 4.17
N ALA A 336 -17.09 20.65 3.39
CA ALA A 336 -16.17 19.59 2.99
C ALA A 336 -15.01 20.13 2.14
N GLY A 337 -15.29 21.00 1.16
CA GLY A 337 -14.27 21.67 0.36
C GLY A 337 -13.36 22.58 1.19
N ALA A 338 -13.93 23.33 2.14
CA ALA A 338 -13.16 24.17 3.06
C ALA A 338 -12.22 23.34 3.95
N LEU A 339 -12.72 22.26 4.56
CA LEU A 339 -11.90 21.34 5.35
C LEU A 339 -10.83 20.66 4.51
N LEU A 340 -11.16 20.26 3.28
CA LEU A 340 -10.18 19.70 2.35
C LEU A 340 -9.07 20.71 2.03
N GLY A 341 -9.43 21.99 1.84
CA GLY A 341 -8.46 23.08 1.66
C GLY A 341 -7.54 23.24 2.87
N VAL A 342 -8.10 23.24 4.09
CA VAL A 342 -7.33 23.30 5.35
C VAL A 342 -6.39 22.11 5.45
N MET A 343 -6.88 20.89 5.29
CA MET A 343 -6.05 19.68 5.39
C MET A 343 -4.97 19.63 4.29
N SER A 344 -5.30 20.05 3.07
CA SER A 344 -4.32 20.16 1.98
C SER A 344 -3.22 21.17 2.32
N HIS A 345 -3.59 22.32 2.87
CA HIS A 345 -2.64 23.32 3.34
C HIS A 345 -1.85 22.83 4.56
N GLU A 346 -2.42 22.03 5.44
CA GLU A 346 -1.68 21.44 6.55
C GLU A 346 -0.65 20.43 6.07
N LEU A 347 -0.97 19.58 5.09
CA LEU A 347 0.03 18.69 4.50
C LEU A 347 1.23 19.48 3.96
N VAL A 348 1.01 20.70 3.45
CA VAL A 348 2.05 21.60 2.90
C VAL A 348 2.75 22.47 3.94
N THR A 349 2.00 23.08 4.85
CA THR A 349 2.45 24.14 5.79
C THR A 349 2.75 23.58 7.17
N ASN A 350 1.92 22.64 7.63
CA ASN A 350 2.27 21.84 8.79
C ASN A 350 3.51 21.09 8.38
N ARG A 351 4.51 21.25 9.20
CA ARG A 351 5.83 20.73 8.99
C ARG A 351 5.76 19.20 9.22
N SER A 352 5.16 18.49 8.25
CA SER A 352 4.78 17.08 8.03
C SER A 352 3.65 16.42 8.84
N PRO A 353 2.86 15.53 8.20
CA PRO A 353 2.40 14.31 8.86
C PRO A 353 3.61 13.46 9.23
N GLU A 354 3.83 13.26 10.53
CA GLU A 354 4.79 12.28 11.02
C GLU A 354 4.25 10.88 10.68
N PHE A 355 4.74 10.31 9.59
CA PHE A 355 4.41 8.92 9.24
C PHE A 355 5.31 7.99 10.02
N ARG A 356 4.71 7.19 10.90
CA ARG A 356 5.42 6.12 11.59
C ARG A 356 5.65 4.93 10.66
N ARG A 357 6.79 4.29 10.87
CA ARG A 357 7.19 3.09 10.15
C ARG A 357 6.65 1.84 10.81
#